data_AF-A0A7L5ASG9-F1
#
_entry.id   AF-A0A7L5ASG9-F1
#
_cell.length_a   1.000
_cell.length_b   1.000
_cell.length_c   1.000
_cell.angle_alpha   90.00
_cell.angle_beta   90.00
_cell.angle_gamma   90.00
#
_symmetry.space_group_name_H-M   'P 1'
#
loop_
_entity.id
_entity.type
_entity.pdbx_description
1 polymer ?
#
loop_
_entity_poly.entity_id
_entity_poly.type
_entity_poly.pdbx_seq_one_letter_code
_entity_poly.pdbx_strand_id
1 'polypeptide(L)'
;MDLLDLYRGLLSPRRCMVLIEGLPPGATLHRRMGGDLAWDDTTRAIHQEIHALRDLIASLFARTNPGQPEAKPPEPGWLDRAEAQAEYERSRVDRLKARAAERRRKQAAQAAATE
;
A
#
# COMPACT_ATOMS: atom_id res chain seq x y z
N MET A 1 31.80 2.65 0.60
CA MET A 1 31.03 3.40 -0.41
C MET A 1 29.67 3.65 0.18
N ASP A 2 29.40 4.91 0.49
CA ASP A 2 28.13 5.40 1.04
C ASP A 2 27.58 6.49 0.11
N LEU A 3 26.27 6.77 0.15
CA LEU A 3 25.65 7.83 -0.64
C LEU A 3 26.23 9.22 -0.32
N LEU A 4 26.76 9.41 0.90
CA LEU A 4 27.49 10.63 1.27
C LEU A 4 28.75 10.87 0.43
N ASP A 5 29.32 9.82 -0.17
CA ASP A 5 30.48 9.93 -1.04
C ASP A 5 30.16 10.72 -2.32
N LEU A 6 28.88 10.85 -2.68
CA LEU A 6 28.41 11.73 -3.76
C LEU A 6 28.70 13.21 -3.46
N TYR A 7 28.42 13.65 -2.23
CA TYR A 7 28.65 15.03 -1.79
C TYR A 7 30.13 15.33 -1.52
N ARG A 8 30.89 14.30 -1.14
CA ARG A 8 32.34 14.41 -0.92
C ARG A 8 33.16 14.38 -2.22
N GLY A 9 32.50 14.17 -3.37
CA GLY A 9 33.16 14.07 -4.68
C GLY A 9 33.89 12.74 -4.93
N LEU A 10 33.72 11.75 -4.04
CA LEU A 10 34.33 10.43 -4.15
C LEU A 10 33.51 9.48 -5.04
N LEU A 11 32.20 9.74 -5.16
CA LEU A 11 31.27 9.03 -6.03
C LEU A 11 30.67 10.01 -7.05
N SER A 12 30.80 9.73 -8.35
CA SER A 12 30.13 10.55 -9.37
C SER A 12 28.62 10.24 -9.44
N PRO A 13 27.76 11.21 -9.82
CA PRO A 13 26.33 10.97 -10.03
C PRO A 13 26.04 9.81 -11.01
N ARG A 14 26.82 9.69 -12.07
CA ARG A 14 26.69 8.59 -13.05
C ARG A 14 26.91 7.21 -12.41
N ARG A 15 27.94 7.08 -11.58
CA ARG A 15 28.19 5.84 -10.81
C ARG A 15 27.07 5.57 -9.80
N CYS A 16 26.53 6.61 -9.16
CA CYS A 16 25.38 6.47 -8.25
C CYS A 16 24.16 5.91 -9.00
N MET A 17 23.86 6.43 -10.20
CA MET A 17 22.77 5.92 -11.04
C MET A 17 22.96 4.44 -11.39
N VAL A 18 24.18 4.04 -11.79
CA VAL A 18 24.47 2.63 -12.08
C VAL A 18 24.24 1.73 -10.85
N LEU A 19 24.58 2.21 -9.65
CA LEU A 19 24.31 1.44 -8.42
C LEU A 19 22.82 1.32 -8.13
N ILE A 20 22.03 2.36 -8.41
CA ILE A 20 20.56 2.34 -8.26
C ILE A 20 19.94 1.37 -9.28
N GLU A 21 20.38 1.42 -10.54
CA GLU A 21 19.91 0.53 -11.60
C GLU A 21 20.31 -0.94 -11.37
N GLY A 22 21.44 -1.17 -10.71
CA GLY A 22 21.92 -2.51 -10.34
C GLY A 22 21.31 -3.07 -9.06
N LEU A 23 20.35 -2.40 -8.43
CA LEU A 23 19.67 -2.94 -7.24
C LEU A 23 18.84 -4.17 -7.60
N PRO A 24 18.79 -5.18 -6.71
CA PRO A 24 17.94 -6.33 -6.94
C PRO A 24 16.45 -5.95 -6.86
N PRO A 25 15.57 -6.68 -7.56
CA PRO A 25 14.14 -6.53 -7.42
C PRO A 25 13.71 -6.78 -5.96
N GLY A 26 12.69 -6.07 -5.50
CA GLY A 26 12.24 -6.11 -4.11
C GLY A 26 13.15 -5.35 -3.12
N ALA A 27 14.20 -4.65 -3.57
CA ALA A 27 14.93 -3.72 -2.71
C ALA A 27 14.00 -2.64 -2.13
N THR A 28 14.33 -2.12 -0.95
CA THR A 28 13.50 -1.12 -0.25
C THR A 28 13.22 0.13 -1.11
N LEU A 29 14.20 0.54 -1.94
CA LEU A 29 14.01 1.64 -2.88
C LEU A 29 12.89 1.34 -3.88
N HIS A 30 12.93 0.19 -4.56
CA HIS A 30 11.89 -0.22 -5.51
C HIS A 30 10.54 -0.43 -4.84
N ARG A 31 10.51 -0.98 -3.61
CA ARG A 31 9.26 -1.08 -2.84
C ARG A 31 8.63 0.27 -2.53
N ARG A 32 9.44 1.28 -2.20
CA ARG A 32 8.94 2.64 -1.95
C ARG A 32 8.51 3.35 -3.22
N MET A 33 9.34 3.28 -4.27
CA MET A 33 9.00 3.92 -5.55
C MET A 33 7.79 3.27 -6.20
N GLY A 34 7.62 1.96 -6.06
CA GLY A 34 6.71 1.16 -6.86
C GLY A 34 7.34 0.75 -8.21
N GLY A 35 6.51 0.27 -9.12
CA GLY A 35 6.87 -0.24 -10.43
C GLY A 35 7.19 -1.74 -10.44
N ASP A 36 7.64 -2.22 -11.60
CA ASP A 36 7.80 -3.66 -11.87
C ASP A 36 8.84 -4.34 -10.97
N LEU A 37 9.85 -3.60 -10.52
CA LEU A 37 10.91 -4.08 -9.62
C LEU A 37 10.52 -4.03 -8.14
N ALA A 38 9.31 -3.57 -7.80
CA ALA A 38 8.89 -3.46 -6.40
C ALA A 38 8.72 -4.83 -5.72
N TRP A 39 8.42 -5.87 -6.48
CA TRP A 39 8.33 -7.24 -5.98
C TRP A 39 9.64 -7.98 -6.21
N ASP A 40 10.04 -8.79 -5.23
CA ASP A 40 11.03 -9.83 -5.45
C ASP A 40 10.39 -11.01 -6.21
N ASP A 41 11.24 -11.88 -6.75
CA ASP A 41 10.79 -13.01 -7.56
C ASP A 41 9.89 -13.98 -6.76
N THR A 42 10.15 -14.11 -5.46
CA THR A 42 9.35 -14.95 -4.55
C THR A 42 7.95 -14.36 -4.32
N THR A 43 7.83 -13.07 -4.05
CA THR A 43 6.53 -12.39 -3.91
C THR A 43 5.76 -12.48 -5.23
N ARG A 44 6.44 -12.29 -6.36
CA ARG A 44 5.82 -12.44 -7.68
C ARG A 44 5.30 -13.86 -7.91
N ALA A 45 6.10 -14.88 -7.63
CA ALA A 45 5.67 -16.28 -7.73
C ALA A 45 4.47 -16.57 -6.84
N ILE A 46 4.48 -16.09 -5.58
CA ILE A 46 3.34 -16.23 -4.67
C ILE A 46 2.08 -15.58 -5.24
N HIS A 47 2.17 -14.37 -5.78
CA HIS A 47 1.03 -13.69 -6.39
C HIS A 47 0.48 -14.46 -7.61
N GLN A 48 1.36 -15.04 -8.43
CA GLN A 48 0.98 -15.86 -9.58
C GLN A 48 0.29 -17.15 -9.15
N GLU A 49 0.83 -17.87 -8.18
CA GLU A 49 0.23 -19.11 -7.65
C GLU A 49 -1.13 -18.84 -6.98
N ILE A 50 -1.23 -17.76 -6.20
CA ILE A 50 -2.50 -17.35 -5.59
C ILE A 50 -3.52 -17.01 -6.68
N HIS A 51 -3.11 -16.34 -7.74
CA HIS A 51 -4.00 -16.03 -8.87
C HIS A 51 -4.47 -17.29 -9.58
N ALA A 52 -3.56 -18.21 -9.90
CA ALA A 52 -3.88 -19.50 -10.52
C ALA A 52 -4.85 -20.34 -9.66
N LEU A 53 -4.64 -20.39 -8.34
CA LEU A 53 -5.53 -21.08 -7.41
C LEU A 53 -6.92 -20.44 -7.37
N ARG A 54 -7.00 -19.10 -7.38
CA ARG A 54 -8.27 -18.38 -7.42
C ARG A 54 -9.04 -18.65 -8.70
N ASP A 55 -8.35 -18.66 -9.84
CA ASP A 55 -8.95 -18.96 -11.14
C ASP A 55 -9.43 -20.42 -11.22
N LEU A 56 -8.66 -21.37 -10.66
CA LEU A 56 -9.08 -22.76 -10.54
C LEU A 56 -10.37 -22.88 -9.71
N ILE A 57 -10.42 -22.29 -8.51
CA ILE A 57 -11.61 -22.30 -7.66
C ILE A 57 -12.79 -21.63 -8.37
N ALA A 58 -12.56 -20.48 -9.02
CA ALA A 58 -13.58 -19.78 -9.77
C ALA A 58 -14.16 -20.67 -10.89
N SER A 59 -13.31 -21.38 -11.64
CA SER A 59 -13.75 -22.29 -12.71
C SER A 59 -14.59 -23.46 -12.21
N LEU A 60 -14.38 -23.91 -10.98
CA LEU A 60 -15.13 -25.03 -10.38
C LEU A 60 -16.52 -24.61 -9.90
N PHE A 61 -16.69 -23.36 -9.44
CA PHE A 61 -17.91 -22.92 -8.76
C PHE A 61 -18.73 -21.85 -9.51
N ALA A 62 -18.15 -21.14 -10.48
CA ALA A 62 -18.83 -20.05 -11.16
C ALA A 62 -19.40 -20.49 -12.53
N ARG A 63 -20.71 -20.27 -12.74
CA ARG A 63 -21.37 -20.50 -14.04
C ARG A 63 -20.96 -19.49 -15.13
N THR A 64 -20.48 -18.33 -14.71
CA THR A 64 -19.94 -17.27 -15.56
C THR A 64 -19.06 -16.40 -14.67
N ASN A 65 -17.75 -16.32 -14.92
CA ASN A 65 -16.88 -15.42 -14.17
C ASN A 65 -15.94 -14.69 -15.13
N PRO A 66 -16.00 -13.35 -15.22
CA PRO A 66 -14.86 -12.61 -15.73
C PRO A 66 -13.73 -12.79 -14.70
N GLY A 67 -12.66 -13.49 -15.08
CA GLY A 67 -11.54 -13.81 -14.18
C GLY A 67 -11.09 -12.59 -13.36
N GLN A 68 -10.68 -12.81 -12.11
CA GLN A 68 -10.22 -11.71 -11.28
C GLN A 68 -8.92 -11.12 -11.85
N PRO A 69 -8.75 -9.80 -11.80
CA PRO A 69 -7.54 -9.18 -12.31
C PRO A 69 -6.33 -9.70 -11.54
N GLU A 70 -5.27 -10.06 -12.28
CA GLU A 70 -3.99 -10.45 -11.70
C GLU A 70 -3.46 -9.34 -10.79
N ALA A 71 -2.89 -9.72 -9.67
CA ALA A 71 -2.26 -8.77 -8.76
C ALA A 71 -1.06 -8.14 -9.49
N LYS A 72 -1.10 -6.82 -9.65
CA LYS A 72 0.02 -6.07 -10.24
C LYS A 72 0.93 -5.54 -9.15
N PRO A 73 2.24 -5.42 -9.43
CA PRO A 73 3.14 -4.66 -8.59
C PRO A 73 2.57 -3.26 -8.31
N PRO A 74 2.88 -2.69 -7.13
CA PRO A 74 2.38 -1.38 -6.78
C PRO A 74 2.84 -0.34 -7.80
N GLU A 75 1.94 0.54 -8.21
CA GLU A 75 2.26 1.59 -9.19
C GLU A 75 3.28 2.59 -8.63
N PRO A 76 3.98 3.34 -9.50
CA PRO A 76 4.78 4.48 -9.07
C PRO A 76 4.00 5.44 -8.15
N GLY A 77 4.61 5.86 -7.04
CA GLY A 77 4.00 6.78 -6.08
C GLY A 77 2.79 6.20 -5.33
N TRP A 78 2.64 4.87 -5.28
CA TRP A 78 1.57 4.22 -4.52
C TRP A 78 1.63 4.54 -3.03
N LEU A 79 2.83 4.69 -2.46
CA LEU A 79 3.02 4.90 -1.03
C LEU A 79 2.46 6.25 -0.61
N ASP A 80 2.74 7.32 -1.37
CA ASP A 80 2.22 8.66 -1.11
C ASP A 80 0.68 8.68 -1.15
N ARG A 81 0.08 7.97 -2.12
CA ARG A 81 -1.37 7.79 -2.22
C ARG A 81 -1.94 7.03 -1.02
N ALA A 82 -1.26 5.95 -0.60
CA ALA A 82 -1.67 5.15 0.53
C ALA A 82 -1.59 5.94 1.86
N GLU A 83 -0.53 6.72 2.05
CA GLU A 83 -0.37 7.58 3.22
C GLU A 83 -1.44 8.69 3.27
N ALA A 84 -1.69 9.36 2.15
CA ALA A 84 -2.75 10.37 2.05
C ALA A 84 -4.14 9.77 2.34
N GLN A 85 -4.43 8.58 1.81
CA GLN A 85 -5.69 7.89 2.09
C GLN A 85 -5.80 7.50 3.58
N ALA A 86 -4.71 7.03 4.19
CA ALA A 86 -4.69 6.67 5.60
C ALA A 86 -4.90 7.89 6.51
N GLU A 87 -4.37 9.05 6.14
CA GLU A 87 -4.61 10.31 6.86
C GLU A 87 -6.07 10.79 6.72
N TYR A 88 -6.62 10.69 5.50
CA TYR A 88 -8.03 10.99 5.24
C TYR A 88 -8.97 10.12 6.07
N GLU A 89 -8.76 8.80 6.08
CA GLU A 89 -9.58 7.86 6.84
C GLU A 89 -9.45 8.10 8.35
N ARG A 90 -8.25 8.39 8.87
CA ARG A 90 -8.06 8.78 10.28
C ARG A 90 -8.90 10.01 10.62
N SER A 91 -8.80 11.06 9.81
CA SER A 91 -9.56 12.30 9.97
C SER A 91 -11.07 12.07 9.89
N ARG A 92 -11.52 11.12 9.06
CA ARG A 92 -12.93 10.74 8.96
C ARG A 92 -13.40 10.00 10.21
N VAL A 93 -12.62 9.04 10.69
CA VAL A 93 -12.93 8.27 11.91
C VAL A 93 -13.02 9.19 13.13
N ASP A 94 -12.11 10.15 13.27
CA ASP A 94 -12.13 11.09 14.39
C ASP A 94 -13.37 11.98 14.38
N ARG A 95 -13.79 12.46 13.20
CA ARG A 95 -15.05 13.18 13.03
C ARG A 95 -16.27 12.34 13.41
N LEU A 96 -16.28 11.05 13.07
CA LEU A 96 -17.37 10.13 13.44
C LEU A 96 -17.40 9.88 14.95
N LYS A 97 -16.24 9.69 15.58
CA LYS A 97 -16.13 9.53 17.04
C LYS A 97 -16.64 10.76 17.78
N ALA A 98 -16.28 11.97 17.33
CA ALA A 98 -16.75 13.22 17.91
C ALA A 98 -18.29 13.33 17.86
N ARG A 99 -18.89 13.07 16.69
CA ARG A 99 -20.35 13.05 16.51
C ARG A 99 -21.04 12.01 17.40
N ALA A 100 -20.44 10.83 17.54
CA ALA A 100 -20.96 9.78 18.41
C ALA A 100 -20.92 10.20 19.89
N ALA A 101 -19.84 10.85 20.32
CA ALA A 101 -19.71 11.38 21.68
C ALA A 101 -20.76 12.46 21.98
N GLU A 102 -21.02 13.38 21.04
CA GLU A 102 -22.08 14.38 21.18
C GLU A 102 -23.47 13.77 21.30
N ARG A 103 -23.79 12.76 20.46
CA ARG A 103 -25.07 12.04 20.54
C ARG A 103 -25.24 11.36 21.90
N ARG A 104 -24.20 10.71 22.41
CA ARG A 104 -24.21 10.08 23.74
C ARG A 104 -24.44 11.12 24.85
N ARG A 105 -23.79 12.28 24.77
CA ARG A 105 -24.01 13.38 25.74
C ARG A 105 -25.45 13.89 25.71
N LYS A 106 -26.02 14.08 24.52
CA LYS A 106 -27.42 14.53 24.37
C LYS A 106 -28.41 13.48 24.92
N GLN A 107 -28.17 12.21 24.66
CA GLN A 107 -28.99 11.11 25.19
C GLN A 107 -28.91 11.04 26.73
N ALA A 108 -27.71 11.18 27.30
CA ALA A 108 -27.54 11.23 28.76
C ALA A 108 -28.26 12.42 29.39
N ALA A 109 -28.19 13.60 28.77
CA ALA A 109 -28.89 14.80 29.23
C ALA A 109 -30.42 14.66 29.11
N GLN A 110 -30.92 14.00 28.07
CA GLN A 110 -32.35 13.71 27.91
C GLN A 110 -32.86 12.71 28.95
N ALA A 111 -32.10 11.64 29.22
CA ALA A 111 -32.45 10.65 30.24
C ALA A 111 -32.53 11.29 31.64
N ALA A 112 -31.58 12.18 31.98
CA ALA A 112 -31.58 12.90 33.25
C ALA A 112 -32.70 13.95 33.38
N ALA A 113 -33.34 14.36 32.29
CA ALA A 113 -34.46 15.31 32.31
C ALA A 113 -35.84 14.63 32.35
N THR A 114 -35.88 13.31 32.19
CA THR A 114 -37.09 12.48 32.27
C THR A 114 -37.26 11.75 33.60
N GLU A 115 -36.27 11.84 34.50
CA GLU A 115 -36.35 11.44 35.92
C GLU A 115 -36.75 12.64 36.79
#